data_AF-A0A9E2VPE3-F1
#
_entry.id   AF-A0A9E2VPE3-F1
#
_cell.length_a   1.000
_cell.length_b   1.000
_cell.length_c   1.000
_cell.angle_alpha   90.00
_cell.angle_beta   90.00
_cell.angle_gamma   90.00
#
_symmetry.space_group_name_H-M   'P 1'
#
loop_
_entity.id
_entity.type
_entity.pdbx_description
1 polymer ?
#
loop_
_entity_poly.entity_id
_entity_poly.type
_entity_poly.pdbx_seq_one_letter_code
_entity_poly.pdbx_strand_id
1 'polypeptide(L)' 'MGGSCGIPGYYSLLEILADRKHPEHADMKDWIGGEFDAAAFNLERVNTVLKRLRA' A
#
# COMPACT_ATOMS: atom_id res chain seq x y z
N MET A 1 -2.46 -17.33 -5.52
CA MET A 1 -2.86 -16.16 -4.71
C MET A 1 -4.17 -16.51 -4.01
N GLY A 2 -4.09 -17.07 -2.80
CA GLY A 2 -5.25 -17.51 -2.03
C GLY A 2 -5.44 -16.62 -0.81
N GLY A 3 -6.69 -16.18 -0.58
CA GLY A 3 -7.15 -15.72 0.74
C GLY A 3 -7.28 -14.21 0.94
N SER A 4 -8.54 -13.75 0.96
CA SER A 4 -9.04 -12.45 1.46
C SER A 4 -8.68 -11.17 0.69
N CYS A 5 -9.54 -10.79 -0.25
CA CYS A 5 -9.66 -9.38 -0.66
C CYS A 5 -10.30 -8.54 0.46
N GLY A 6 -9.87 -7.28 0.60
CA GLY A 6 -10.39 -6.33 1.59
C GLY A 6 -9.44 -6.12 2.77
N ILE A 7 -9.99 -5.80 3.94
CA ILE A 7 -9.22 -5.47 5.15
C ILE A 7 -8.20 -6.57 5.54
N PRO A 8 -8.55 -7.87 5.55
CA PRO A 8 -7.58 -8.90 5.95
C PRO A 8 -6.42 -9.01 4.96
N GLY A 9 -6.68 -8.87 3.65
CA GLY A 9 -5.62 -8.87 2.64
C GLY A 9 -4.67 -7.68 2.78
N TYR A 10 -5.18 -6.51 3.19
CA TYR A 10 -4.34 -5.36 3.51
C TYR A 10 -3.40 -5.66 4.69
N TYR A 11 -3.90 -6.27 5.77
CA TYR A 11 -3.03 -6.64 6.89
C TYR A 11 -2.01 -7.71 6.53
N SER A 12 -2.39 -8.73 5.76
CA SER A 12 -1.44 -9.73 5.25
C SER A 12 -0.36 -9.11 4.38
N LEU A 13 -0.71 -8.16 3.51
CA LEU A 13 0.27 -7.36 2.74
C LEU A 13 1.25 -6.65 3.67
N LEU A 14 0.77 -5.97 4.71
CA LEU A 14 1.63 -5.28 5.67
C LEU A 14 2.57 -6.24 6.41
N GLU A 15 2.07 -7.39 6.84
CA GLU A 15 2.87 -8.43 7.51
C GLU A 15 3.98 -8.96 6.59
N ILE A 16 3.64 -9.26 5.34
CA ILE A 16 4.59 -9.77 4.33
C ILE A 16 5.67 -8.72 4.02
N LEU A 17 5.30 -7.45 3.85
CA LEU A 17 6.25 -6.38 3.53
C LEU A 17 7.13 -5.97 4.72
N ALA A 18 6.66 -6.17 5.96
CA ALA A 18 7.45 -5.89 7.16
C ALA A 18 8.59 -6.90 7.36
N ASP A 19 8.41 -8.15 6.93
CA ASP A 19 9.44 -9.18 7.03
C ASP A 19 10.17 -9.41 5.69
N ARG A 20 11.38 -8.85 5.57
CA ARG A 20 12.26 -9.00 4.39
C ARG A 20 12.68 -10.44 4.10
N LYS A 21 12.49 -11.37 5.05
CA LYS A 21 12.78 -12.81 4.88
C LYS A 21 11.53 -13.61 4.55
N HIS A 22 10.35 -13.00 4.55
CA HIS A 22 9.12 -13.68 4.19
C HIS A 22 9.25 -14.20 2.74
N PRO A 23 8.87 -15.47 2.47
CA PRO A 23 9.03 -16.07 1.13
C PRO A 23 8.30 -15.27 0.04
N GLU A 24 7.18 -14.63 0.38
CA GLU A 24 6.38 -13.80 -0.54
C GLU A 24 6.79 -12.31 -0.56
N HIS A 25 7.82 -11.89 0.18
CA HIS A 25 8.16 -10.45 0.29
C HIS A 25 8.52 -9.84 -1.07
N ALA A 26 9.34 -10.51 -1.87
CA ALA A 26 9.75 -10.02 -3.19
C ALA A 26 8.55 -9.91 -4.13
N ASP A 27 7.77 -10.98 -4.24
CA ASP A 27 6.59 -11.03 -5.10
C ASP A 27 5.55 -9.96 -4.72
N MET A 28 5.33 -9.76 -3.41
CA MET A 28 4.39 -8.77 -2.92
C MET A 28 4.87 -7.33 -3.13
N LYS A 29 6.18 -7.10 -2.98
CA LYS A 29 6.83 -5.81 -3.27
C LYS A 29 6.71 -5.45 -4.75
N ASP A 30 6.92 -6.41 -5.63
CA ASP A 30 6.77 -6.21 -7.08
C ASP A 30 5.30 -5.98 -7.44
N TRP A 31 4.37 -6.72 -6.83
CA TRP A 31 2.94 -6.54 -7.05
C TRP A 31 2.44 -5.14 -6.67
N ILE A 32 2.88 -4.60 -5.53
CA ILE A 32 2.48 -3.25 -5.10
C ILE A 32 3.18 -2.12 -5.87
N GLY A 33 4.14 -2.45 -6.72
CA GLY A 33 4.86 -1.47 -7.55
C GLY A 33 6.09 -0.85 -6.86
N GLY A 34 6.68 -1.54 -5.88
CA GLY A 34 7.95 -1.17 -5.27
C GLY A 34 7.85 -0.77 -3.79
N GLU A 35 8.55 0.31 -3.43
CA GLU A 35 8.54 0.81 -2.03
C GLU A 35 7.14 1.25 -1.63
N PHE A 36 6.69 0.76 -0.47
CA PHE A 36 5.37 1.03 0.07
C PHE A 36 5.47 1.58 1.49
N ASP A 37 4.86 2.74 1.71
CA ASP A 37 4.71 3.36 3.03
C ASP A 37 3.22 3.47 3.39
N ALA A 38 2.78 2.64 4.33
CA ALA A 38 1.40 2.58 4.80
C ALA A 38 0.95 3.88 5.49
N ALA A 39 1.88 4.71 5.97
CA ALA A 39 1.60 5.98 6.64
C ALA A 39 1.69 7.18 5.69
N ALA A 40 2.03 6.99 4.41
CA ALA A 40 2.19 8.06 3.45
C ALA A 40 0.87 8.79 3.18
N PHE A 41 0.67 9.91 3.84
CA PHE A 41 -0.46 10.81 3.61
C PHE A 41 -0.03 12.26 3.84
N ASN A 42 -0.42 13.16 2.93
CA ASN A 42 -0.16 14.60 3.06
C ASN A 42 -1.43 15.41 2.80
N LEU A 43 -1.97 15.98 3.87
CA LEU A 43 -3.22 16.74 3.86
C LEU A 43 -3.15 17.97 2.94
N GLU A 44 -2.06 18.74 3.00
CA GLU A 44 -1.90 19.95 2.19
C GLU A 44 -1.84 19.62 0.69
N ARG A 45 -1.10 18.57 0.33
CA ARG A 45 -1.00 18.09 -1.06
C ARG A 45 -2.36 17.64 -1.57
N VAL A 46 -3.09 16.83 -0.80
CA VAL A 46 -4.43 16.35 -1.17
C VAL A 46 -5.39 17.52 -1.36
N ASN A 47 -5.45 18.46 -0.41
CA ASN A 47 -6.30 19.64 -0.51
C ASN A 47 -5.95 20.52 -1.72
N THR A 48 -4.66 20.66 -2.04
CA THR A 48 -4.20 21.40 -3.22
C THR A 48 -4.69 20.76 -4.52
N VAL A 49 -4.63 19.43 -4.64
CA VAL A 49 -5.13 18.71 -5.82
C VAL A 49 -6.65 18.80 -5.91
N LEU A 50 -7.38 18.59 -4.80
CA LEU A 50 -8.85 18.65 -4.78
C LEU A 50 -9.40 20.02 -5.18
N LYS A 51 -8.74 21.10 -4.77
CA LYS A 51 -9.10 22.47 -5.20
C LYS A 51 -9.02 22.66 -6.72
N ARG A 52 -8.11 21.95 -7.40
CA ARG A 52 -7.94 22.02 -8.87
C ARG A 52 -8.95 21.15 -9.63
N LEU A 53 -9.50 20.12 -8.98
CA LEU A 53 -10.48 19.20 -9.58
C LEU A 53 -11.93 19.69 -9.44
N ARG A 54 -12.20 20.59 -8.48
CA ARG A 54 -13.45 21.34 -8.42
C ARG A 54 -13.42 22.44 -9.49
N ALA A 55 -13.91 22.13 -10.68
CA ALA A 55 -14.40 23.13 -11.63
C ALA A 55 -15.73 23.72 -11.14
#